data_AF-A0A7S0A8E5-F1
#
_entry.id   AF-A0A7S0A8E5-F1
#
_cell.length_a   1.000
_cell.length_b   1.000
_cell.length_c   1.000
_cell.angle_alpha   90.00
_cell.angle_beta   90.00
_cell.angle_gamma   90.00
#
_symmetry.space_group_name_H-M   'P 1'
#
loop_
_entity.id
_entity.type
_entity.pdbx_description
1 polymer ?
#
loop_
_entity_poly.entity_id
_entity_poly.type
_entity_poly.pdbx_seq_one_letter_code
_entity_poly.pdbx_strand_id
1 'polypeptide(L)'
;RAAGDDEDMMVMRKLKDKEKYSQRLYTFFVEMDTSGDGILQKDELQAVLQDRKCLAWLHALDLEIYEVNALFDILEEGSCGVSFDEFLSSALRMKGSAKAIDNIKLVHGQHRLHAMLQDIQTKVNSLAPQVAPQSCFKPPPAETPAAAAAAPVQTGVIEEL
;
A
#
# COMPACT_ATOMS: atom_id res chain seq x y z
N ARG A 1 34.31 -29.41 -12.10
CA ARG A 1 34.51 -27.98 -11.81
C ARG A 1 33.60 -27.05 -12.64
N ALA A 2 32.97 -27.51 -13.73
CA ALA A 2 32.07 -26.68 -14.56
C ALA A 2 30.88 -26.03 -13.81
N ALA A 3 30.29 -26.70 -12.82
CA ALA A 3 29.12 -26.15 -12.11
C ALA A 3 29.41 -24.90 -11.25
N GLY A 4 30.64 -24.73 -10.74
CA GLY A 4 31.01 -23.54 -9.95
C GLY A 4 31.27 -22.32 -10.83
N ASP A 5 31.91 -22.53 -11.98
CA ASP A 5 32.21 -21.46 -12.95
C ASP A 5 30.91 -20.90 -13.57
N ASP A 6 29.91 -21.76 -13.81
CA ASP A 6 28.60 -21.36 -14.32
C ASP A 6 27.81 -20.51 -13.30
N GLU A 7 27.89 -20.86 -12.01
CA GLU A 7 27.25 -20.13 -10.91
C GLU A 7 27.89 -18.75 -10.72
N ASP A 8 29.23 -18.68 -10.70
CA ASP A 8 29.98 -17.43 -10.62
C ASP A 8 29.73 -16.53 -11.84
N MET A 9 29.64 -17.11 -13.05
CA MET A 9 29.30 -16.36 -14.26
C MET A 9 27.87 -15.78 -14.19
N MET A 10 26.89 -16.54 -13.66
CA MET A 10 25.53 -16.03 -13.45
C MET A 10 25.49 -14.89 -12.43
N VAL A 11 26.21 -15.01 -11.31
CA VAL A 11 26.28 -13.96 -10.29
C VAL A 11 26.89 -12.69 -10.87
N MET A 12 28.00 -12.80 -11.60
CA MET A 12 28.66 -11.64 -12.20
C MET A 12 27.78 -10.95 -13.26
N ARG A 13 27.00 -11.72 -14.03
CA ARG A 13 26.05 -11.16 -15.00
C ARG A 13 24.95 -10.36 -14.30
N LYS A 14 24.34 -10.91 -13.24
CA LYS A 14 23.31 -10.20 -12.46
C LYS A 14 23.83 -8.92 -11.83
N LEU A 15 25.06 -8.92 -11.31
CA LEU A 15 25.69 -7.72 -10.75
C LEU A 15 25.92 -6.64 -11.82
N LYS A 16 26.43 -7.01 -13.00
CA LYS A 16 26.62 -6.08 -14.12
C LYS A 16 25.31 -5.50 -14.64
N ASP A 17 24.26 -6.31 -14.71
CA ASP A 17 22.95 -5.85 -15.16
C ASP A 17 22.33 -4.88 -14.14
N LYS A 18 22.50 -5.14 -12.84
CA LYS A 18 22.12 -4.22 -11.76
C LYS A 18 22.87 -2.89 -11.84
N GLU A 19 24.18 -2.93 -12.07
CA GLU A 19 25.01 -1.72 -12.17
C GLU A 19 24.62 -0.85 -13.37
N LYS A 20 24.46 -1.47 -14.56
CA LYS A 20 23.98 -0.76 -15.77
C LYS A 20 22.60 -0.15 -15.56
N TYR A 21 21.72 -0.87 -14.87
CA TYR A 21 20.39 -0.36 -14.56
C TYR A 21 20.46 0.85 -13.62
N SER A 22 21.25 0.76 -12.55
CA SER A 22 21.49 1.86 -11.62
C SER A 22 22.02 3.12 -12.32
N GLN A 23 22.99 2.94 -13.22
CA GLN A 23 23.55 4.05 -14.00
C GLN A 23 22.51 4.74 -14.89
N ARG A 24 21.68 3.95 -15.60
CA ARG A 24 20.60 4.51 -16.43
C ARG A 24 19.56 5.23 -15.60
N LEU A 25 19.21 4.67 -14.44
CA LEU A 25 18.24 5.28 -13.52
C LEU A 25 18.79 6.59 -12.94
N TYR A 26 20.09 6.66 -12.65
CA TYR A 26 20.76 7.89 -12.23
C TYR A 26 20.73 8.96 -13.32
N THR A 27 21.10 8.61 -14.56
CA THR A 27 21.02 9.56 -15.68
C THR A 27 19.61 10.09 -15.88
N PHE A 28 18.63 9.20 -15.77
CA PHE A 28 17.23 9.57 -15.84
C PHE A 28 16.85 10.54 -14.72
N PHE A 29 17.21 10.25 -13.47
CA PHE A 29 16.90 11.12 -12.32
C PHE A 29 17.50 12.52 -12.48
N VAL A 30 18.75 12.63 -12.92
CA VAL A 30 19.40 13.94 -13.20
C VAL A 30 18.66 14.71 -14.30
N GLU A 31 18.02 14.03 -15.25
CA GLU A 31 17.18 14.65 -16.26
C GLU A 31 15.83 15.13 -15.70
N MET A 32 15.33 14.53 -14.61
CA MET A 32 14.07 14.91 -13.96
C MET A 32 14.25 16.04 -12.95
N ASP A 33 15.33 15.99 -12.16
CA ASP A 33 15.69 16.93 -11.11
C ASP A 33 16.10 18.28 -11.72
N THR A 34 15.09 19.09 -12.04
CA THR A 34 15.27 20.40 -12.67
C THR A 34 15.72 21.44 -11.64
N SER A 35 15.34 21.26 -10.36
CA SER A 35 15.78 22.11 -9.26
C SER A 35 17.24 21.87 -8.86
N GLY A 36 17.76 20.66 -9.10
CA GLY A 36 19.13 20.26 -8.79
C GLY A 36 19.38 20.04 -7.30
N ASP A 37 18.33 19.82 -6.51
CA ASP A 37 18.41 19.64 -5.06
C ASP A 37 18.57 18.16 -4.67
N GLY A 38 18.51 17.24 -5.63
CA GLY A 38 18.59 15.79 -5.42
C GLY A 38 17.30 15.17 -4.88
N ILE A 39 16.20 15.93 -4.87
CA ILE A 39 14.89 15.54 -4.34
C ILE A 39 13.86 15.69 -5.45
N LEU A 40 13.26 14.59 -5.87
CA LEU A 40 12.19 14.64 -6.84
C LEU A 40 10.89 15.04 -6.16
N GLN A 41 10.33 16.17 -6.60
CA GLN A 41 9.04 16.67 -6.15
C GLN A 41 7.90 16.20 -7.07
N LYS A 42 6.66 16.22 -6.55
CA LYS A 42 5.48 15.76 -7.29
C LYS A 42 5.25 16.55 -8.58
N ASP A 43 5.50 17.86 -8.53
CA ASP A 43 5.35 18.75 -9.68
C ASP A 43 6.42 18.48 -10.74
N GLU A 44 7.66 18.21 -10.33
CA GLU A 44 8.75 17.82 -11.23
C GLU A 44 8.44 16.48 -11.90
N LEU A 45 7.99 15.48 -11.12
CA LEU A 45 7.57 14.20 -11.68
C LEU A 45 6.44 14.38 -12.71
N GLN A 46 5.41 15.17 -12.40
CA GLN A 46 4.31 15.41 -13.35
C GLN A 46 4.76 16.15 -14.61
N ALA A 47 5.62 17.15 -14.48
CA ALA A 47 6.17 17.87 -15.63
C ALA A 47 6.96 16.93 -16.54
N VAL A 48 7.74 16.04 -15.95
CA VAL A 48 8.60 15.11 -16.68
C VAL A 48 7.80 13.97 -17.32
N LEU A 49 6.70 13.53 -16.70
CA LEU A 49 5.78 12.56 -17.30
C LEU A 49 5.03 13.11 -18.54
N GLN A 50 5.03 14.44 -18.75
CA GLN A 50 4.50 15.06 -19.97
C GLN A 50 5.55 15.12 -21.10
N ASP A 51 6.84 14.94 -20.79
CA ASP A 51 7.91 14.92 -21.78
C ASP A 51 8.04 13.54 -22.45
N ARG A 52 7.89 13.51 -23.78
CA ARG A 52 8.06 12.31 -24.60
C ARG A 52 9.43 11.66 -24.43
N LYS A 53 10.49 12.45 -24.20
CA LYS A 53 11.85 11.93 -24.02
C LYS A 53 11.93 11.10 -22.74
N CYS A 54 11.33 11.58 -21.67
CA CYS A 54 11.33 10.92 -20.37
C CYS A 54 10.42 9.68 -20.35
N LEU A 55 9.31 9.71 -21.09
CA LEU A 55 8.49 8.51 -21.33
C LEU A 55 9.28 7.40 -22.06
N ALA A 56 10.10 7.75 -23.04
CA ALA A 56 10.96 6.80 -23.74
C ALA A 56 12.03 6.20 -22.80
N TRP A 57 12.57 7.00 -21.88
CA TRP A 57 13.50 6.53 -20.85
C TRP A 57 12.85 5.58 -19.84
N LEU A 58 11.66 5.90 -19.35
CA LEU A 58 10.85 5.03 -18.48
C LEU A 58 10.64 3.66 -19.13
N HIS A 59 10.25 3.65 -20.40
CA HIS A 59 10.10 2.42 -21.17
C HIS A 59 11.44 1.68 -21.35
N ALA A 60 12.56 2.39 -21.55
CA ALA A 60 13.89 1.77 -21.61
C ALA A 60 14.37 1.19 -20.26
N LEU A 61 13.80 1.68 -19.16
CA LEU A 61 14.01 1.17 -17.81
C LEU A 61 13.05 0.02 -17.46
N ASP A 62 12.08 -0.27 -18.33
CA ASP A 62 11.01 -1.26 -18.09
C ASP A 62 10.12 -0.85 -16.90
N LEU A 63 9.79 0.44 -16.84
CA LEU A 63 8.92 1.03 -15.84
C LEU A 63 7.72 1.68 -16.53
N GLU A 64 6.52 1.37 -16.06
CA GLU A 64 5.30 2.03 -16.53
C GLU A 64 4.99 3.30 -15.73
N ILE A 65 4.30 4.26 -16.36
CA ILE A 65 3.96 5.56 -15.75
C ILE A 65 3.20 5.37 -14.42
N TYR A 66 2.23 4.45 -14.40
CA TYR A 66 1.44 4.20 -13.18
C TYR A 66 2.28 3.56 -12.07
N GLU A 67 3.32 2.78 -12.40
CA GLU A 67 4.21 2.15 -11.44
C GLU A 67 5.10 3.19 -10.77
N VAL A 68 5.59 4.15 -11.55
CA VAL A 68 6.39 5.27 -11.03
C VAL A 68 5.53 6.20 -10.18
N ASN A 69 4.30 6.52 -10.60
CA ASN A 69 3.38 7.29 -9.77
C ASN A 69 3.04 6.59 -8.45
N ALA A 70 2.70 5.30 -8.50
CA ALA A 70 2.39 4.53 -7.29
C ALA A 70 3.61 4.42 -6.36
N LEU A 71 4.81 4.23 -6.92
CA LEU A 71 6.05 4.20 -6.15
C LEU A 71 6.32 5.57 -5.50
N PHE A 72 6.13 6.65 -6.24
CA PHE A 72 6.32 8.00 -5.74
C PHE A 72 5.35 8.30 -4.59
N ASP A 73 4.06 8.01 -4.76
CA ASP A 73 3.05 8.21 -3.71
C ASP A 73 3.38 7.42 -2.42
N ILE A 74 3.95 6.22 -2.55
CA ILE A 74 4.39 5.41 -1.39
C ILE A 74 5.62 6.02 -0.70
N LEU A 75 6.56 6.57 -1.47
CA LEU A 75 7.79 7.14 -0.93
C LEU A 75 7.58 8.54 -0.34
N GLU A 76 6.65 9.32 -0.90
CA GLU A 76 6.24 10.65 -0.41
C GLU A 76 5.50 10.56 0.94
N GLU A 77 4.90 9.40 1.27
CA GLU A 77 4.16 9.18 2.52
C GLU A 77 5.10 9.15 3.75
N GLY A 78 5.58 10.32 4.16
CA GLY A 78 6.49 10.50 5.30
C GLY A 78 7.63 11.49 5.08
N SER A 79 7.81 12.01 3.86
CA SER A 79 8.85 12.98 3.51
C SER A 79 8.29 14.16 2.72
N CYS A 80 9.09 15.21 2.53
CA CYS A 80 8.74 16.37 1.70
C CYS A 80 9.34 16.21 0.28
N GLY A 81 9.19 15.03 -0.32
CA GLY A 81 9.78 14.66 -1.61
C GLY A 81 10.65 13.41 -1.57
N VAL A 82 10.96 12.85 -2.73
CA VAL A 82 11.63 11.55 -2.84
C VAL A 82 13.08 11.74 -3.24
N SER A 83 14.02 11.33 -2.39
CA SER A 83 15.45 11.41 -2.74
C SER A 83 15.83 10.38 -3.81
N PHE A 84 16.91 10.66 -4.55
CA PHE A 84 17.43 9.71 -5.54
C PHE A 84 17.67 8.32 -4.97
N ASP A 85 18.26 8.23 -3.77
CA ASP A 85 18.62 6.94 -3.17
C ASP A 85 17.38 6.14 -2.76
N GLU A 86 16.34 6.80 -2.26
CA GLU A 86 15.05 6.18 -1.96
C GLU A 86 14.37 5.67 -3.23
N PHE A 87 14.36 6.50 -4.29
CA PHE A 87 13.79 6.12 -5.58
C PHE A 87 14.56 4.97 -6.22
N LEU A 88 15.89 5.04 -6.26
CA LEU A 88 16.78 4.03 -6.84
C LEU A 88 16.65 2.70 -6.11
N SER A 89 16.73 2.72 -4.78
CA SER A 89 16.60 1.51 -3.94
C SER A 89 15.25 0.81 -4.19
N SER A 90 14.19 1.60 -4.29
CA SER A 90 12.84 1.11 -4.51
C SER A 90 12.63 0.58 -5.94
N ALA A 91 13.11 1.30 -6.95
CA ALA A 91 13.06 0.88 -8.35
C ALA A 91 13.92 -0.37 -8.62
N LEU A 92 15.08 -0.50 -7.98
CA LEU A 92 15.91 -1.70 -8.04
C LEU A 92 15.22 -2.91 -7.42
N ARG A 93 14.52 -2.71 -6.31
CA ARG A 93 13.72 -3.74 -5.65
C ARG A 93 12.54 -4.20 -6.52
N MET A 94 11.92 -3.28 -7.26
CA MET A 94 10.87 -3.59 -8.24
C MET A 94 11.39 -4.45 -9.39
N LYS A 95 12.53 -4.08 -9.98
CA LYS A 95 13.11 -4.83 -11.11
C LYS A 95 13.64 -6.21 -10.74
N GLY A 96 14.13 -6.38 -9.51
CA GLY A 96 14.68 -7.64 -9.02
C GLY A 96 13.65 -8.69 -8.63
N SER A 97 12.37 -8.32 -8.48
CA SER A 97 11.32 -9.22 -8.02
C SER A 97 10.02 -8.90 -8.74
N ALA A 98 9.61 -9.74 -9.70
CA ALA A 98 8.30 -9.64 -10.35
C ALA A 98 7.14 -9.53 -9.31
N LYS A 99 7.32 -10.12 -8.12
CA LYS A 99 6.38 -10.05 -6.99
C LYS A 99 6.30 -8.68 -6.30
N ALA A 100 7.34 -7.86 -6.38
CA ALA A 100 7.38 -6.55 -5.72
C ALA A 100 6.48 -5.55 -6.46
N ILE A 101 6.47 -5.62 -7.78
CA ILE A 101 5.58 -4.82 -8.65
C ILE A 101 4.11 -5.16 -8.37
N ASP A 102 3.75 -6.44 -8.33
CA ASP A 102 2.38 -6.87 -7.99
C ASP A 102 1.98 -6.45 -6.56
N ASN A 103 2.92 -6.50 -5.60
CA ASN A 103 2.66 -6.04 -4.24
C ASN A 103 2.37 -4.54 -4.17
N ILE A 104 3.15 -3.72 -4.89
CA ILE A 104 2.93 -2.28 -4.94
C ILE A 104 1.57 -1.96 -5.56
N LYS A 105 1.19 -2.67 -6.64
CA LYS A 105 -0.16 -2.54 -7.24
C LYS A 105 -1.26 -2.90 -6.24
N LEU A 106 -1.06 -3.94 -5.44
CA LEU A 106 -1.98 -4.35 -4.39
C LEU A 106 -2.10 -3.28 -3.29
N VAL A 107 -0.97 -2.78 -2.78
CA VAL A 107 -0.91 -1.77 -1.71
C VAL A 107 -1.54 -0.45 -2.19
N HIS A 108 -1.21 0.00 -3.39
CA HIS A 108 -1.81 1.22 -3.96
C HIS A 108 -3.32 1.06 -4.16
N GLY A 109 -3.77 -0.10 -4.67
CA GLY A 109 -5.19 -0.43 -4.77
C GLY A 109 -5.89 -0.41 -3.40
N GLN A 110 -5.24 -0.96 -2.37
CA GLN A 110 -5.72 -0.95 -0.99
C GLN A 110 -5.84 0.48 -0.44
N HIS A 111 -4.82 1.32 -0.61
CA HIS A 111 -4.85 2.72 -0.15
C HIS A 111 -5.97 3.51 -0.83
N ARG A 112 -6.18 3.33 -2.14
CA ARG A 112 -7.27 3.97 -2.87
C ARG A 112 -8.65 3.53 -2.37
N LEU A 113 -8.83 2.22 -2.12
CA LEU A 113 -10.06 1.70 -1.54
C LEU A 113 -10.29 2.24 -0.12
N HIS A 114 -9.24 2.34 0.69
CA HIS A 114 -9.34 2.89 2.03
C HIS A 114 -9.74 4.37 2.02
N ALA A 115 -9.15 5.19 1.15
CA ALA A 115 -9.54 6.58 0.97
C ALA A 115 -11.00 6.74 0.51
N MET A 116 -11.45 5.89 -0.43
CA MET A 116 -12.85 5.84 -0.85
C MET A 116 -13.80 5.47 0.30
N LEU A 117 -13.41 4.49 1.13
CA LEU A 117 -14.19 4.12 2.31
C LEU A 117 -14.29 5.25 3.34
N GLN A 118 -13.20 5.98 3.57
CA GLN A 118 -13.21 7.16 4.45
C GLN A 118 -14.12 8.28 3.92
N ASP A 119 -14.10 8.53 2.61
CA ASP A 119 -14.99 9.50 1.97
C ASP A 119 -16.47 9.09 2.10
N ILE A 120 -16.78 7.81 1.83
CA ILE A 120 -18.13 7.26 2.02
C ILE A 120 -18.56 7.37 3.49
N GLN A 121 -17.70 7.00 4.44
CA GLN A 121 -18.01 7.07 5.86
C GLN A 121 -18.29 8.52 6.30
N THR A 122 -17.50 9.47 5.82
CA THR A 122 -17.73 10.91 6.07
C THR A 122 -19.08 11.37 5.53
N LYS A 123 -19.42 10.98 4.29
CA LYS A 123 -20.72 11.28 3.68
C LYS A 123 -21.88 10.65 4.44
N VAL A 124 -21.79 9.37 4.82
CA VAL A 124 -22.83 8.68 5.60
C VAL A 124 -23.05 9.35 6.96
N ASN A 125 -21.96 9.70 7.67
CA ASN A 125 -22.04 10.39 8.95
C ASN A 125 -22.67 11.79 8.82
N SER A 126 -22.45 12.48 7.69
CA SER A 126 -23.08 13.78 7.40
C SER A 126 -24.58 13.69 7.08
N LEU A 127 -25.06 12.50 6.69
CA LEU A 127 -26.49 12.20 6.44
C LEU A 127 -27.21 11.69 7.69
N ALA A 128 -26.48 11.16 8.68
CA ALA A 128 -27.04 10.70 9.95
C ALA A 128 -27.93 11.72 10.70
N PRO A 129 -27.67 13.05 10.72
CA PRO A 129 -28.58 13.99 11.36
C PRO A 129 -29.91 14.20 10.62
N GLN A 130 -30.08 13.69 9.40
CA GLN A 130 -31.31 13.85 8.61
C GLN A 130 -32.24 12.63 8.64
N VAL A 131 -31.83 11.52 9.26
CA VAL A 131 -32.69 10.37 9.50
C VAL A 131 -33.19 10.44 10.94
N ALA A 132 -34.23 11.26 11.16
CA ALA A 132 -35.00 11.17 12.39
C ALA A 132 -35.50 9.73 12.57
N PRO A 133 -35.47 9.14 13.78
CA PRO A 133 -36.04 7.82 14.01
C PRO A 133 -37.54 7.90 13.69
N GLN A 134 -37.95 7.21 12.64
CA GLN A 134 -39.37 6.98 12.35
C GLN A 134 -39.97 6.27 13.57
N SER A 135 -40.72 7.02 14.37
CA SER A 135 -41.46 6.55 15.52
C SER A 135 -42.61 5.65 15.09
N CYS A 136 -42.56 4.36 15.41
CA CYS A 136 -43.79 3.55 15.55
C CYS A 136 -43.60 2.17 16.21
N PHE A 137 -42.45 1.85 16.84
CA PHE A 137 -42.37 0.62 17.66
C PHE A 137 -42.68 0.92 19.12
N LYS A 138 -43.97 0.87 19.47
CA LYS A 138 -44.41 0.86 20.88
C LYS A 138 -44.07 -0.52 21.46
N PRO A 139 -43.21 -0.64 22.47
CA PRO A 139 -43.00 -1.93 23.12
C PRO A 139 -44.32 -2.39 23.79
N PRO A 140 -44.68 -3.68 23.69
CA PRO A 140 -45.87 -4.21 24.36
C PRO A 140 -45.76 -4.04 25.89
N PRO A 141 -46.87 -3.83 26.60
CA PRO A 141 -46.85 -3.65 28.04
C PRO A 141 -46.32 -4.93 28.70
N ALA A 142 -45.33 -4.76 29.57
CA ALA A 142 -44.74 -5.83 30.36
C ALA A 142 -45.82 -6.51 31.21
N GLU A 143 -46.18 -7.75 30.85
CA GLU A 143 -46.82 -8.66 31.78
C GLU A 143 -45.76 -9.16 32.75
N THR A 144 -45.82 -8.70 33.99
CA THR A 144 -45.07 -9.28 35.11
C THR A 144 -45.70 -10.62 35.48
N PRO A 145 -44.97 -11.74 35.53
CA PRO A 145 -45.35 -12.85 36.38
C PRO A 145 -44.63 -12.67 37.73
N ALA A 146 -45.45 -12.49 38.76
CA ALA A 146 -45.07 -12.56 40.14
C ALA A 146 -44.54 -13.97 40.51
N ALA A 147 -43.54 -13.98 41.39
CA ALA A 147 -43.33 -14.93 42.49
C ALA A 147 -43.43 -16.45 42.20
N ALA A 148 -42.29 -17.13 42.23
CA ALA A 148 -42.12 -18.45 42.86
C ALA A 148 -40.60 -18.67 43.08
N ALA A 149 -40.10 -18.40 44.28
CA ALA A 149 -39.96 -19.37 45.38
C ALA A 149 -38.60 -20.08 45.33
N ALA A 150 -37.73 -19.62 46.23
CA ALA A 150 -36.45 -20.24 46.56
C ALA A 150 -36.64 -21.67 47.07
N ALA A 151 -35.75 -22.56 46.65
CA ALA A 151 -35.51 -23.85 47.30
C ALA A 151 -34.00 -24.04 47.48
N PRO A 152 -33.55 -24.58 48.63
CA PRO A 152 -32.13 -24.65 48.99
C PRO A 152 -31.43 -25.82 48.29
N VAL A 153 -30.21 -25.59 47.83
CA VAL A 153 -29.30 -26.63 47.34
C VAL A 153 -28.86 -27.48 48.54
N GLN A 154 -29.32 -28.72 48.62
CA GLN A 154 -28.79 -29.72 49.52
C GLN A 154 -27.69 -30.53 48.85
N THR A 155 -26.58 -30.62 49.56
CA THR A 155 -25.40 -31.47 49.37
C THR A 155 -25.78 -32.94 49.22
N GLY A 156 -25.22 -33.62 48.21
CA GLY A 156 -25.37 -35.06 48.01
C GLY A 156 -24.04 -35.68 47.57
N VAL A 157 -23.36 -36.30 48.52
CA VAL A 157 -22.19 -37.18 48.35
C VAL A 157 -22.65 -38.46 47.65
N ILE A 158 -21.88 -38.99 46.69
CA ILE A 158 -21.97 -40.41 46.34
C ILE A 158 -20.55 -40.96 46.05
N GLU A 159 -20.14 -41.88 46.92
CA GLU A 159 -19.02 -42.84 46.84
C GLU A 159 -19.24 -43.92 45.77
N GLU A 160 -18.11 -44.54 45.37
CA GLU A 160 -17.90 -45.89 44.79
C GLU A 160 -18.75 -46.38 43.61
N LEU A 161 -18.06 -46.68 42.49
CA LEU A 161 -17.49 -48.00 42.17
C LEU A 161 -16.34 -47.86 41.15
#